data_AF-A0AAX3LM12-F1
#
_entry.id   AF-A0AAX3LM12-F1
#
_cell.length_a   1.000
_cell.length_b   1.000
_cell.length_c   1.000
_cell.angle_alpha   90.00
_cell.angle_beta   90.00
_cell.angle_gamma   90.00
#
_symmetry.space_group_name_H-M   'P 1'
#
loop_
_entity.id
_entity.type
_entity.pdbx_description
1 polymer ?
#
loop_
_entity_poly.entity_id
_entity_poly.type
_entity_poly.pdbx_seq_one_letter_code
_entity_poly.pdbx_strand_id
1 'polypeptide(L)' 'MMNFIKNFRKDEDGAVTVDWVVLTAAIVGLAIVAFNTIGDNVETMSDNIATDITNFETTADRSN' A
#
# COMPACT_ATOMS: atom_id res chain seq x y z
N MET A 1 -2.48 28.45 -17.76
CA MET A 1 -1.86 27.59 -16.72
C MET A 1 -0.37 27.83 -16.53
N MET A 2 0.42 27.93 -17.60
CA MET A 2 1.88 28.09 -17.54
C MET A 2 2.38 29.31 -16.71
N ASN A 3 1.57 30.37 -16.61
CA ASN A 3 1.92 31.57 -15.84
C ASN A 3 1.77 31.40 -14.31
N PHE A 4 0.89 30.50 -13.86
CA PHE A 4 0.69 30.22 -12.43
C PHE A 4 1.88 29.44 -11.87
N ILE A 5 2.39 28.46 -12.62
CA ILE A 5 3.58 27.67 -12.28
C ILE A 5 4.85 28.54 -12.29
N LYS A 6 4.95 29.52 -13.20
CA LYS A 6 6.08 30.45 -13.26
C LYS A 6 6.11 31.44 -12.09
N ASN A 7 4.95 31.89 -11.62
CA ASN A 7 4.85 32.77 -10.46
C ASN A 7 5.05 32.00 -9.14
N PHE A 8 4.52 30.78 -9.03
CA PHE A 8 4.76 29.90 -7.87
C PHE A 8 6.24 29.60 -7.63
N ARG A 9 7.03 29.52 -8.71
CA ARG A 9 8.48 29.29 -8.65
C ARG A 9 9.28 30.56 -8.32
N LYS A 10 8.63 31.73 -8.29
CA LYS A 10 9.24 33.03 -8.06
C LYS A 10 8.91 33.60 -6.67
N ASP A 11 7.93 33.02 -5.98
CA ASP A 11 7.56 33.32 -4.60
C ASP A 11 8.18 32.24 -3.67
N GLU A 12 9.22 32.60 -2.92
CA GLU A 12 9.94 31.66 -2.04
C GLU A 12 9.03 31.03 -0.96
N ASP A 13 7.98 31.74 -0.52
CA ASP A 13 6.98 31.23 0.43
C ASP A 13 6.04 30.18 -0.20
N GLY A 14 5.80 30.25 -1.51
CA GLY A 14 5.00 29.28 -2.26
C GLY A 14 5.74 27.96 -2.49
N ALA A 15 7.06 28.00 -2.64
CA ALA A 15 7.88 26.81 -2.84
C ALA A 15 7.87 25.88 -1.60
N VAL A 16 7.93 26.46 -0.40
CA VAL A 16 7.93 25.71 0.87
C VAL A 16 6.57 25.06 1.16
N THR A 17 5.48 25.72 0.76
CA THR A 17 4.13 25.16 0.91
C THR A 17 3.80 24.08 -0.13
N VAL A 18 4.52 24.02 -1.24
CA VAL A 18 4.37 22.97 -2.24
C VAL A 18 5.23 21.75 -1.91
N ASP A 19 6.41 21.94 -1.31
CA ASP A 19 7.30 20.83 -0.96
C ASP A 19 6.66 19.85 0.04
N TRP A 20 5.99 20.36 1.10
CA TRP A 20 5.34 19.46 2.08
C TRP A 20 4.19 18.63 1.48
N VAL A 21 3.46 19.18 0.49
CA VAL A 21 2.39 18.46 -0.21
C VAL A 21 2.97 17.44 -1.17
N VAL A 22 4.05 17.77 -1.89
CA VAL A 22 4.68 16.86 -2.84
C VAL A 22 5.34 15.67 -2.12
N LEU A 23 5.98 15.92 -0.97
CA LEU A 23 6.58 14.85 -0.15
C LEU A 23 5.52 13.89 0.40
N THR A 24 4.39 14.41 0.90
CA THR A 24 3.29 13.57 1.39
C THR A 24 2.60 12.82 0.25
N ALA A 25 2.40 13.45 -0.91
CA ALA A 25 1.87 12.79 -2.10
C ALA A 25 2.78 11.65 -2.59
N ALA A 26 4.10 11.81 -2.50
CA ALA A 26 5.06 10.75 -2.82
C ALA A 26 4.93 9.56 -1.85
N ILE A 27 4.80 9.82 -0.54
CA ILE A 27 4.60 8.77 0.47
C ILE A 27 3.28 8.03 0.24
N VAL A 28 2.19 8.76 -0.04
CA VAL A 28 0.88 8.15 -0.35
C VAL A 28 0.96 7.30 -1.62
N GLY A 29 1.65 7.76 -2.65
CA GLY A 29 1.89 6.99 -3.87
C GLY A 29 2.62 5.67 -3.61
N LEU A 30 3.65 5.69 -2.75
CA LEU A 30 4.37 4.48 -2.34
C LEU A 30 3.49 3.56 -1.48
N ALA A 31 2.65 4.12 -0.60
CA ALA A 31 1.74 3.34 0.23
C ALA A 31 0.72 2.56 -0.60
N ILE A 32 0.17 3.17 -1.66
CA ILE A 32 -0.77 2.50 -2.59
C ILE A 32 -0.12 1.26 -3.22
N VAL A 33 1.13 1.36 -3.65
CA VAL A 33 1.86 0.21 -4.22
C VAL A 33 2.08 -0.86 -3.16
N ALA A 34 2.49 -0.48 -1.95
CA ALA A 34 2.73 -1.41 -0.85
C ALA A 34 1.47 -2.17 -0.41
N PHE A 35 0.31 -1.51 -0.40
CA PHE A 35 -0.96 -2.14 -0.01
C PHE A 35 -1.40 -3.27 -0.95
N ASN A 36 -1.14 -3.14 -2.25
CA ASN A 36 -1.42 -4.23 -3.20
C ASN A 36 -0.60 -5.48 -2.84
N THR A 37 0.70 -5.31 -2.62
CA THR A 37 1.58 -6.41 -2.23
C THR A 37 1.17 -7.04 -0.90
N ILE A 38 0.73 -6.24 0.09
CA ILE A 38 0.28 -6.78 1.38
C ILE A 38 -1.01 -7.58 1.22
N GLY A 39 -1.96 -7.11 0.40
CA GLY A 39 -3.22 -7.82 0.13
C GLY A 39 -3.00 -9.23 -0.38
N ASP A 40 -2.22 -9.38 -1.45
CA ASP A 40 -1.93 -10.69 -2.07
C ASP A 40 -1.25 -11.67 -1.09
N ASN A 41 -0.32 -11.16 -0.27
CA ASN A 41 0.36 -11.97 0.74
C ASN A 41 -0.58 -12.41 1.87
N VAL A 42 -1.52 -11.55 2.28
CA VAL A 42 -2.52 -11.88 3.31
C VAL A 42 -3.53 -12.90 2.80
N GLU A 43 -3.97 -12.78 1.54
CA GLU A 43 -4.82 -13.77 0.88
C GLU A 43 -4.12 -15.14 0.83
N THR A 44 -2.89 -15.17 0.31
CA THR A 44 -2.08 -16.40 0.26
C THR A 44 -1.90 -17.03 1.65
N MET A 45 -1.63 -16.21 2.67
CA MET A 45 -1.50 -16.71 4.04
C MET A 45 -2.83 -17.29 4.56
N SER A 46 -3.95 -16.66 4.23
CA SER A 46 -5.28 -17.13 4.64
C SER A 46 -5.63 -18.48 3.99
N ASP A 47 -5.30 -18.65 2.71
CA ASP A 47 -5.48 -19.90 1.98
C ASP A 47 -4.62 -21.04 2.54
N ASN A 48 -3.37 -20.73 2.90
CA ASN A 48 -2.49 -21.71 3.54
C ASN A 48 -3.07 -22.16 4.90
N ILE A 49 -3.55 -21.23 5.72
CA ILE A 49 -4.20 -21.55 7.00
C ILE A 49 -5.45 -22.43 6.78
N ALA A 50 -6.31 -22.07 5.82
CA ALA A 50 -7.51 -22.87 5.50
C ALA A 50 -7.15 -24.28 5.04
N THR A 51 -6.10 -24.41 4.24
CA THR A 51 -5.57 -25.69 3.77
C THR A 51 -5.04 -26.53 4.94
N ASP A 52 -4.26 -25.93 5.84
CA ASP A 52 -3.71 -26.63 7.01
C ASP A 52 -4.81 -27.13 7.96
N ILE A 53 -5.86 -26.33 8.17
CA ILE A 53 -7.04 -26.74 8.97
C ILE A 53 -7.75 -27.93 8.30
N THR A 54 -7.99 -27.85 6.99
CA THR A 54 -8.63 -28.94 6.23
C THR A 54 -7.82 -30.24 6.30
N ASN A 55 -6.49 -30.12 6.19
CA ASN A 55 -5.58 -31.24 6.30
C ASN A 55 -5.58 -31.84 7.71
N PHE A 56 -5.67 -31.01 8.75
CA PHE A 56 -5.80 -31.46 10.12
C PHE A 56 -7.12 -32.23 10.34
N GLU A 57 -8.25 -31.69 9.89
CA GLU A 57 -9.57 -32.36 9.98
C GLU A 57 -9.57 -33.70 9.24
N THR A 58 -9.02 -33.75 8.02
CA THR A 58 -8.92 -34.98 7.23
C THR A 58 -8.02 -36.01 7.90
N THR A 59 -6.91 -35.58 8.51
CA THR A 59 -6.00 -36.51 9.20
C THR A 59 -6.61 -37.03 10.51
N ALA A 60 -7.34 -36.18 11.23
CA ALA A 60 -8.05 -36.57 12.45
C ALA A 60 -9.17 -37.59 12.16
N ASP A 61 -9.98 -37.38 11.12
CA ASP A 61 -11.01 -38.33 10.66
C ASP A 61 -10.40 -39.70 10.29
N ARG A 62 -9.22 -39.71 9.66
CA ARG A 62 -8.52 -40.95 9.26
C ARG A 62 -7.85 -41.71 10.41
N SER A 63 -7.84 -41.14 11.62
CA SER A 63 -7.18 -41.73 12.80
C SER A 63 -8.13 -42.46 13.76
N ASN A 64 -9.43 -42.47 13.45
CA ASN A 64 -10.49 -43.24 14.13
C ASN A 64 -11.02 -44.36 13.21
#